data_AF-A0A5E6MWM8-F1
#
_entry.id   AF-A0A5E6MWM8-F1
#
_cell.length_a   1.000
_cell.length_b   1.000
_cell.length_c   1.000
_cell.angle_alpha   90.00
_cell.angle_beta   90.00
_cell.angle_gamma   90.00
#
_symmetry.space_group_name_H-M   'P 1'
#
loop_
_entity.id
_entity.type
_entity.pdbx_description
1 polymer ?
#
loop_
_entity_poly.entity_id
_entity_poly.type
_entity_poly.pdbx_seq_one_letter_code
_entity_poly.pdbx_strand_id
1 'polypeptide(L)' 'MRYVTVRKFASESGYSEDAIRSKPRDGIWRLGEIWIKAPDGRVLIDVEGYES' A
#
# COMPACT_ATOMS: atom_id res chain seq x y z
N MET A 1 -12.27 -2.70 -6.29
CA MET A 1 -11.70 -1.38 -5.95
C MET A 1 -10.22 -1.61 -5.74
N ARG A 2 -9.42 -1.40 -6.79
CA ARG A 2 -8.04 -1.92 -6.85
C ARG A 2 -7.06 -1.18 -5.92
N TYR A 3 -7.21 0.14 -5.83
CA TYR A 3 -6.36 0.99 -5.00
C TYR A 3 -7.10 1.46 -3.74
N VAL A 4 -6.48 1.28 -2.58
CA VAL A 4 -7.01 1.71 -1.28
C VAL A 4 -5.98 2.55 -0.52
N THR A 5 -6.45 3.39 0.40
CA THR A 5 -5.53 4.15 1.28
C THR A 5 -4.87 3.21 2.29
N VAL A 6 -3.69 3.60 2.78
CA VAL A 6 -2.98 2.88 3.85
C VAL A 6 -3.89 2.57 5.05
N ARG A 7 -4.73 3.54 5.47
CA ARG A 7 -5.67 3.37 6.58
C ARG A 7 -6.70 2.28 6.31
N LYS A 8 -7.28 2.27 5.10
CA LYS A 8 -8.27 1.25 4.72
C LYS A 8 -7.61 -0.12 4.63
N PHE A 9 -6.46 -0.21 3.97
CA PHE A 9 -5.70 -1.45 3.86
C PHE A 9 -5.30 -2.00 5.24
N ALA A 10 -4.88 -1.15 6.17
CA ALA A 10 -4.57 -1.54 7.55
C ALA A 10 -5.78 -2.20 8.24
N SER A 11 -6.97 -1.61 8.09
CA SER A 11 -8.20 -2.14 8.66
C SER A 11 -8.62 -3.49 8.08
N GLU A 12 -8.33 -3.74 6.81
CA GLU A 12 -8.77 -4.97 6.10
C GLU A 12 -7.72 -6.09 6.21
N SER A 13 -6.43 -5.76 6.15
CA SER A 13 -5.31 -6.73 6.19
C SER A 13 -4.84 -7.09 7.59
N GLY A 14 -5.16 -6.27 8.60
CA GLY A 14 -4.66 -6.43 9.97
C GLY A 14 -3.24 -5.88 10.20
N TYR A 15 -2.60 -5.29 9.19
CA TYR A 15 -1.34 -4.57 9.38
C TYR A 15 -1.54 -3.22 10.06
N SER A 16 -0.52 -2.76 10.79
CA SER A 16 -0.47 -1.37 11.22
C SER A 16 -0.12 -0.46 10.03
N GLU A 17 -0.59 0.79 10.07
CA GLU A 17 -0.22 1.79 9.05
C GLU A 17 1.30 2.00 8.97
N ASP A 18 2.01 1.85 10.09
CA ASP A 18 3.47 1.96 10.15
C ASP A 18 4.15 0.83 9.38
N ALA A 19 3.73 -0.41 9.61
CA ALA A 19 4.23 -1.58 8.88
C ALA A 19 3.99 -1.45 7.37
N ILE A 20 2.86 -0.89 6.96
CA ILE A 20 2.57 -0.65 5.54
C ILE A 20 3.50 0.41 4.94
N ARG A 21 3.85 1.45 5.71
CA ARG A 21 4.73 2.55 5.24
C ARG A 21 6.20 2.17 5.25
N SER A 22 6.62 1.23 6.10
CA SER A 22 7.99 0.72 6.12
C SER A 22 8.28 -0.15 4.91
N LYS A 23 7.34 -0.95 4.41
CA LYS A 23 7.57 -1.86 3.26
C LYS A 23 8.03 -1.14 1.98
N PRO A 24 7.42 -0.02 1.54
CA PRO A 24 7.95 0.82 0.47
C PRO A 24 9.31 1.43 0.78
N ARG A 25 9.53 1.88 2.02
CA ARG A 25 10.78 2.53 2.46
C ARG A 25 11.95 1.55 2.41
N ASP A 26 11.72 0.32 2.83
CA ASP A 26 12.70 -0.75 2.91
C ASP A 26 12.87 -1.46 1.55
N GLY A 27 12.14 -1.04 0.52
CA GLY A 27 12.18 -1.62 -0.82
C GLY A 27 11.53 -3.01 -0.93
N ILE A 28 10.81 -3.45 0.11
CA ILE A 28 10.12 -4.75 0.14
C ILE A 28 8.93 -4.73 -0.83
N TRP A 29 8.21 -3.62 -0.90
CA TRP A 29 7.10 -3.45 -1.84
C TRP A 29 7.51 -2.60 -3.03
N ARG A 30 7.39 -3.16 -4.23
CA ARG A 30 7.76 -2.48 -5.47
C ARG A 30 6.70 -1.46 -5.88
N LEU A 31 7.16 -0.27 -6.26
CA LEU A 31 6.33 0.80 -6.80
C LEU A 31 5.71 0.36 -8.13
N GLY A 32 4.41 0.55 -8.29
CA GLY A 32 3.66 0.12 -9.48
C GLY A 32 3.20 -1.33 -9.46
N GLU A 33 3.71 -2.16 -8.54
CA GLU A 33 3.23 -3.52 -8.30
C GLU A 33 2.28 -3.54 -7.10
N ILE A 34 2.77 -3.18 -5.91
CA ILE A 34 2.01 -3.32 -4.65
C ILE A 34 1.52 -1.96 -4.13
N TRP A 35 2.16 -0.86 -4.52
CA TRP A 35 1.76 0.48 -4.11
C TRP A 35 2.06 1.51 -5.19
N ILE A 36 1.34 2.63 -5.14
CA ILE A 36 1.53 3.78 -6.02
C ILE A 36 1.50 5.08 -5.21
N LYS A 37 2.05 6.15 -5.81
CA LYS A 37 1.89 7.52 -5.31
C LYS A 37 0.83 8.23 -6.14
N ALA A 38 -0.26 8.61 -5.49
CA ALA A 38 -1.34 9.36 -6.11
C ALA A 38 -0.88 10.79 -6.48
N PRO A 39 -1.59 11.48 -7.41
CA PRO A 39 -1.24 12.85 -7.79
C PRO A 39 -1.25 13.86 -6.64
N ASP A 40 -2.03 13.60 -5.59
CA ASP A 40 -2.08 14.40 -4.35
C ASP A 40 -0.95 14.07 -3.36
N GLY A 41 -0.02 13.18 -3.75
CA GLY A 41 1.12 12.75 -2.95
C GLY A 41 0.83 11.62 -1.97
N ARG A 42 -0.41 11.12 -1.88
CA ARG A 42 -0.75 10.00 -0.99
C ARG A 42 -0.23 8.67 -1.50
N VAL A 43 0.08 7.77 -0.56
CA VAL A 43 0.38 6.36 -0.87
C VAL A 43 -0.93 5.60 -0.95
N LEU A 44 -1.14 4.90 -2.06
CA LEU A 44 -2.22 3.94 -2.24
C LEU A 44 -1.64 2.54 -2.40
N ILE A 45 -2.34 1.56 -1.85
CA ILE A 45 -1.99 0.14 -1.93
C ILE A 45 -2.84 -0.50 -3.02
N ASP A 46 -2.19 -1.22 -3.93
CA ASP A 46 -2.84 -2.08 -4.91
C ASP A 46 -3.17 -3.43 -4.24
N VAL A 47 -4.45 -3.67 -3.95
CA VAL A 47 -4.87 -4.91 -3.28
C VAL A 47 -4.64 -6.12 -4.18
N GLU A 48 -4.89 -5.99 -5.48
CA GLU A 48 -4.68 -7.07 -6.43
C GLU A 48 -3.19 -7.38 -6.60
N GLY A 49 -2.35 -6.32 -6.63
CA GLY A 49 -0.90 -6.48 -6.70
C GLY A 49 -0.28 -7.09 -5.44
N TYR A 50 -0.91 -6.90 -4.27
CA TYR A 50 -0.48 -7.53 -3.02
C TYR A 50 -0.82 -9.03 -2.94
N GLU A 51 -1.95 -9.45 -3.52
CA GLU A 51 -2.44 -10.84 -3.48
C GLU A 51 -1.86 -11.74 -4.60
N SER A 52 -1.04 -11.17 -5.50
CA SER A 52 -0.45 -11.86 -6.66
C SER A 52 0.79 -12.71 -6.35
#